data_AF-C9S6F7-F1
#
_entry.id   AF-C9S6F7-F1
#
_cell.length_a   1.000
_cell.length_b   1.000
_cell.length_c   1.000
_cell.angle_alpha   90.00
_cell.angle_beta   90.00
_cell.angle_gamma   90.00
#
_symmetry.space_group_name_H-M   'P 1'
#
loop_
_entity.id
_entity.type
_entity.pdbx_description
1 polymer ?
#
loop_
_entity_poly.entity_id
_entity_poly.type
_entity_poly.pdbx_seq_one_letter_code
_entity_poly.pdbx_strand_id
1 'polypeptide(L)'
;MAHTSFDMQAFHAQIDDTVKKHFPPSSPPTLPHPSALTRAAASLPKASDALSKPLGVSATTAHLLEDIVPALSGQALSPRYYGFVTGSVHPAAQAAEAVVAALDQNVQVHLPDQTIATDVEAAALDLLVDLLGLSHPQTGAPRGIFTGRTFTTGATGSNILGLACAREHVLARRVPPGSPSVGELGILGACVAAGVTEIQVLTSMGHSSLSKAASIVGLGRASVKQMAKSPERPWLLDVDAVERELVARDGTGVATIIAVSAGEVNTGLFAAGKEDMERLRALADLYGSWIHVDGGKSSPVICVAKKWT
;
A
#
# COMPACT_ATOMS: atom_id res chain seq x y z
N MET A 1 -10.16 32.17 -29.74
CA MET A 1 -9.06 31.26 -30.13
C MET A 1 -9.67 29.89 -30.32
N ALA A 2 -9.63 29.33 -31.52
CA ALA A 2 -10.11 27.98 -31.75
C ALA A 2 -9.21 27.02 -30.94
N HIS A 3 -9.77 26.35 -29.94
CA HIS A 3 -9.12 25.18 -29.36
C HIS A 3 -9.01 24.16 -30.50
N THR A 4 -7.84 24.03 -31.11
CA THR A 4 -7.51 22.84 -31.89
C THR A 4 -7.68 21.66 -30.94
N SER A 5 -8.76 20.88 -31.09
CA SER A 5 -8.97 19.71 -30.25
C SER A 5 -7.80 18.77 -30.48
N PHE A 6 -7.07 18.44 -29.42
CA PHE A 6 -6.04 17.43 -29.50
C PHE A 6 -6.70 16.10 -29.90
N ASP A 7 -6.22 15.50 -30.99
CA ASP A 7 -6.75 14.24 -31.49
C ASP A 7 -6.27 13.09 -30.60
N MET A 8 -7.04 12.81 -29.55
CA MET A 8 -6.76 11.73 -28.60
C MET A 8 -6.69 10.36 -29.27
N GLN A 9 -7.45 10.13 -30.35
CA GLN A 9 -7.47 8.84 -31.04
C GLN A 9 -6.17 8.62 -31.81
N ALA A 10 -5.73 9.64 -32.56
CA ALA A 10 -4.43 9.60 -33.23
C ALA A 10 -3.29 9.46 -32.22
N PHE A 11 -3.38 10.13 -31.07
CA PHE A 11 -2.38 10.03 -30.01
C PHE A 11 -2.30 8.62 -29.39
N HIS A 12 -3.42 7.98 -29.09
CA HIS A 12 -3.41 6.61 -28.59
C HIS A 12 -2.78 5.63 -29.59
N ALA A 13 -3.06 5.79 -30.89
CA ALA A 13 -2.42 4.98 -31.93
C ALA A 13 -0.89 5.21 -31.97
N GLN A 14 -0.44 6.45 -31.81
CA GLN A 14 1.00 6.78 -31.74
C GLN A 14 1.68 6.14 -30.53
N ILE A 15 1.04 6.10 -29.36
CA ILE A 15 1.57 5.41 -28.18
C ILE A 15 1.75 3.92 -28.49
N ASP A 16 0.71 3.27 -29.01
CA ASP A 16 0.74 1.84 -29.31
C ASP A 16 1.84 1.49 -30.33
N ASP A 17 1.97 2.28 -31.39
CA ASP A 17 2.99 2.08 -32.42
C ASP A 17 4.39 2.29 -31.86
N THR A 18 4.58 3.30 -31.00
CA THR A 18 5.86 3.58 -30.34
C THR A 18 6.24 2.45 -29.38
N VAL A 19 5.31 1.97 -28.57
CA VAL A 19 5.53 0.85 -27.65
C VAL A 19 5.88 -0.42 -28.44
N LYS A 20 5.14 -0.75 -29.50
CA LYS A 20 5.44 -1.94 -30.35
C LYS A 20 6.81 -1.83 -31.02
N LYS A 21 7.20 -0.63 -31.45
CA LYS A 21 8.51 -0.37 -32.06
C LYS A 21 9.66 -0.57 -31.09
N HIS A 22 9.56 -0.05 -29.87
CA HIS A 22 10.64 -0.09 -28.89
C HIS A 22 10.62 -1.32 -27.97
N PHE A 23 9.45 -1.94 -27.80
CA PHE A 23 9.22 -3.14 -27.01
C PHE A 23 8.47 -4.20 -27.83
N PRO A 24 9.12 -4.77 -28.87
CA PRO A 24 8.46 -5.73 -29.76
C PRO A 24 8.01 -6.97 -28.98
N PRO A 25 6.77 -7.46 -29.16
CA PRO A 25 6.24 -8.60 -28.38
C PRO A 25 7.07 -9.89 -28.49
N SER A 26 7.77 -10.09 -29.62
CA SER A 26 8.59 -11.28 -29.84
C SER A 26 9.86 -11.30 -28.99
N SER A 27 10.43 -10.13 -28.67
CA SER A 27 11.66 -10.03 -27.88
C SER A 27 11.81 -8.61 -27.29
N PRO A 28 10.99 -8.24 -26.30
CA PRO A 28 11.06 -6.91 -25.71
C PRO A 28 12.36 -6.76 -24.89
N PRO A 29 13.08 -5.63 -25.01
CA PRO A 29 14.29 -5.40 -24.24
C PRO A 29 13.97 -5.29 -22.75
N THR A 30 14.83 -5.84 -21.90
CA THR A 30 14.68 -5.75 -20.44
C THR A 30 15.13 -4.38 -19.93
N LEU A 31 16.26 -3.90 -20.44
CA LEU A 31 16.87 -2.61 -20.13
C LEU A 31 17.01 -1.78 -21.41
N PRO A 32 16.91 -0.45 -21.33
CA PRO A 32 17.15 0.43 -22.46
C PRO A 32 18.63 0.41 -22.87
N HIS A 33 18.90 0.73 -24.13
CA HIS A 33 20.28 0.88 -24.60
C HIS A 33 20.95 2.10 -23.94
N PRO A 34 22.25 2.06 -23.56
CA PRO A 34 22.91 3.18 -22.90
C PRO A 34 22.83 4.51 -23.65
N SER A 35 22.90 4.49 -24.99
CA SER A 35 22.75 5.71 -25.79
C SER A 35 21.35 6.32 -25.72
N ALA A 36 20.30 5.52 -25.53
CA ALA A 36 18.94 6.02 -25.31
C ALA A 36 18.84 6.74 -23.96
N LEU A 37 19.43 6.16 -22.90
CA LEU A 37 19.53 6.80 -21.59
C LEU A 37 20.26 8.14 -21.66
N THR A 38 21.43 8.19 -22.31
CA THR A 38 22.20 9.43 -22.45
C THR A 38 21.44 10.51 -23.23
N ARG A 39 20.78 10.14 -24.33
CA ARG A 39 19.97 11.09 -25.12
C ARG A 39 18.77 11.61 -24.32
N ALA A 40 18.00 10.73 -23.69
CA ALA A 40 16.85 11.11 -22.88
C ALA A 40 17.25 12.05 -21.74
N ALA A 41 18.33 11.71 -21.01
CA ALA A 41 18.83 12.56 -19.94
C ALA A 41 19.28 13.95 -20.44
N ALA A 42 19.91 14.01 -21.62
CA ALA A 42 20.32 15.27 -22.23
C ALA A 42 19.15 16.10 -22.79
N SER A 43 18.05 15.45 -23.18
CA SER A 43 16.85 16.12 -23.71
C SER A 43 15.87 16.59 -22.65
N LEU A 44 16.09 16.25 -21.37
CA LEU A 44 15.21 16.70 -20.28
C LEU A 44 15.20 18.23 -20.18
N PRO A 45 14.02 18.85 -20.05
CA PRO A 45 13.90 20.28 -19.94
C PRO A 45 14.59 20.81 -18.68
N LYS A 46 15.32 21.91 -18.82
CA LYS A 46 15.86 22.67 -17.68
C LYS A 46 14.79 23.61 -17.13
N ALA A 47 14.71 23.71 -15.81
CA ALA A 47 13.67 24.46 -15.10
C ALA A 47 13.53 25.93 -15.56
N SER A 48 14.64 26.59 -15.92
CA SER A 48 14.64 27.97 -16.44
C SER A 48 13.93 28.14 -17.79
N ASP A 49 13.98 27.10 -18.62
CA ASP A 49 13.59 27.19 -20.03
C ASP A 49 12.14 26.71 -20.23
N ALA A 50 11.71 25.66 -19.51
CA ALA A 50 10.37 25.12 -19.62
C ALA A 50 9.28 26.02 -19.03
N LEU A 51 9.59 26.80 -17.99
CA LEU A 51 8.64 27.72 -17.36
C LEU A 51 8.48 29.03 -18.15
N SER A 52 9.48 29.41 -18.94
CA SER A 52 9.46 30.66 -19.72
C SER A 52 9.00 30.45 -21.17
N LYS A 53 9.13 29.23 -21.72
CA LYS A 53 8.74 28.87 -23.09
C LYS A 53 8.05 27.51 -23.14
N PRO A 54 6.72 27.44 -22.96
CA PRO A 54 6.00 26.18 -23.04
C PRO A 54 6.09 25.58 -24.45
N LEU A 55 6.43 24.29 -24.54
CA LEU A 55 6.62 23.58 -25.82
C LEU A 55 5.29 23.21 -26.51
N GLY A 56 4.18 23.24 -25.77
CA GLY A 56 2.87 22.81 -26.26
C GLY A 56 2.71 21.28 -26.31
N VAL A 57 1.47 20.83 -26.51
CA VAL A 57 1.11 19.41 -26.40
C VAL A 57 1.82 18.54 -27.44
N SER A 58 1.91 19.01 -28.69
CA SER A 58 2.53 18.24 -29.78
C SER A 58 4.01 17.97 -29.53
N ALA A 59 4.79 18.99 -29.16
CA ALA A 59 6.22 18.84 -28.91
C ALA A 59 6.49 18.05 -27.62
N THR A 60 5.66 18.23 -26.59
CA THR A 60 5.74 17.44 -25.35
C THR A 60 5.46 15.97 -25.64
N THR A 61 4.45 15.68 -26.45
CA THR A 61 4.09 14.33 -26.89
C THR A 61 5.22 13.69 -27.69
N ALA A 62 5.79 14.42 -28.65
CA ALA A 62 6.93 13.94 -29.42
C ALA A 62 8.13 13.62 -28.51
N HIS A 63 8.46 14.49 -27.56
CA HIS A 63 9.53 14.25 -26.58
C HIS A 63 9.28 12.98 -25.75
N LEU A 64 8.06 12.79 -25.25
CA LEU A 64 7.70 11.58 -24.51
C LEU A 64 7.89 10.32 -25.35
N LEU A 65 7.40 10.32 -26.60
CA LEU A 65 7.42 9.13 -27.46
C LEU A 65 8.81 8.85 -28.05
N GLU A 66 9.56 9.88 -28.44
CA GLU A 66 10.81 9.74 -29.20
C GLU A 66 12.05 9.67 -28.31
N ASP A 67 12.08 10.39 -27.19
CA ASP A 67 13.22 10.43 -26.29
C ASP A 67 13.01 9.60 -25.03
N ILE A 68 11.83 9.69 -24.40
CA ILE A 68 11.60 9.06 -23.09
C ILE A 68 11.26 7.57 -23.22
N VAL A 69 10.24 7.19 -24.00
CA VAL A 69 9.81 5.79 -24.15
C VAL A 69 10.96 4.82 -24.49
N PRO A 70 11.89 5.12 -25.42
CA PRO A 70 13.01 4.23 -25.74
C PRO A 70 14.03 4.08 -24.60
N ALA A 71 14.01 4.99 -23.63
CA ALA A 71 14.88 5.00 -22.45
C ALA A 71 14.22 4.39 -21.21
N LEU A 72 12.98 3.90 -21.31
CA LEU A 72 12.30 3.18 -20.23
C LEU A 72 12.74 1.71 -20.15
N SER A 73 12.65 1.13 -18.95
CA SER A 73 12.86 -0.31 -18.77
C SER A 73 11.64 -1.10 -19.26
N GLY A 74 11.88 -2.26 -19.87
CA GLY A 74 10.80 -3.15 -20.32
C GLY A 74 10.22 -3.99 -19.20
N GLN A 75 10.21 -3.50 -17.95
CA GLN A 75 9.95 -4.31 -16.76
C GLN A 75 8.60 -5.04 -16.77
N ALA A 76 7.57 -4.48 -17.41
CA ALA A 76 6.25 -5.09 -17.54
C ALA A 76 6.08 -5.98 -18.78
N LEU A 77 6.94 -5.79 -19.79
CA LEU A 77 6.81 -6.43 -21.12
C LEU A 77 7.82 -7.56 -21.32
N SER A 78 8.96 -7.52 -20.62
CA SER A 78 10.04 -8.49 -20.74
C SER A 78 9.91 -9.61 -19.71
N PRO A 79 9.87 -10.90 -20.13
CA PRO A 79 9.84 -12.04 -19.20
C PRO A 79 11.17 -12.25 -18.45
N ARG A 80 12.21 -11.46 -18.77
CA ARG A 80 13.56 -11.52 -18.20
C ARG A 80 13.84 -10.44 -17.15
N TYR A 81 12.82 -9.68 -16.73
CA TYR A 81 12.98 -8.66 -15.71
C TYR A 81 12.74 -9.25 -14.31
N TYR A 82 13.77 -9.27 -13.46
CA TYR A 82 13.71 -9.83 -12.09
C TYR A 82 14.18 -8.84 -11.02
N GLY A 83 14.20 -7.54 -11.32
CA GLY A 83 14.85 -6.52 -10.49
C GLY A 83 14.00 -5.99 -9.33
N PHE A 84 12.68 -5.87 -9.52
CA PHE A 84 11.77 -5.31 -8.51
C PHE A 84 10.46 -6.11 -8.44
N VAL A 85 9.66 -5.83 -7.41
CA VAL A 85 8.28 -6.32 -7.31
C VAL A 85 7.39 -5.49 -8.23
N THR A 86 7.50 -5.77 -9.53
CA THR A 86 6.75 -5.12 -10.59
C THR A 86 6.13 -6.20 -11.45
N GLY A 87 4.80 -6.29 -11.47
CA GLY A 87 4.07 -7.24 -12.30
C GLY A 87 3.69 -6.65 -13.66
N SER A 88 3.42 -7.52 -14.63
CA SER A 88 2.69 -7.14 -15.85
C SER A 88 1.25 -6.74 -15.50
N VAL A 89 0.65 -5.87 -16.31
CA VAL A 89 -0.75 -5.48 -16.15
C VAL A 89 -1.68 -6.52 -16.80
N HIS A 90 -2.79 -6.86 -16.13
CA HIS A 90 -3.83 -7.69 -16.75
C HIS A 90 -4.55 -6.87 -17.84
N PRO A 91 -4.89 -7.42 -19.02
CA PRO A 91 -5.52 -6.64 -20.10
C PRO A 91 -6.79 -5.88 -19.67
N ALA A 92 -7.62 -6.47 -18.82
CA ALA A 92 -8.79 -5.79 -18.26
C ALA A 92 -8.43 -4.58 -17.36
N ALA A 93 -7.34 -4.66 -16.59
CA ALA A 93 -6.86 -3.55 -15.77
C ALA A 93 -6.28 -2.43 -16.65
N GLN A 94 -5.57 -2.78 -17.73
CA GLN A 94 -5.09 -1.80 -18.71
C GLN A 94 -6.25 -1.07 -19.40
N ALA A 95 -7.31 -1.79 -19.77
CA ALA A 95 -8.51 -1.18 -20.34
C ALA A 95 -9.22 -0.26 -19.33
N ALA A 96 -9.32 -0.68 -18.06
CA ALA A 96 -9.88 0.15 -17.00
C ALA A 96 -9.07 1.44 -16.79
N GLU A 97 -7.75 1.39 -16.84
CA GLU A 97 -6.87 2.57 -16.72
C GLU A 97 -7.16 3.61 -17.81
N ALA A 98 -7.43 3.17 -19.04
CA ALA A 98 -7.81 4.06 -20.14
C ALA A 98 -9.16 4.77 -19.86
N VAL A 99 -10.11 4.08 -19.22
CA VAL A 99 -11.38 4.68 -18.79
C VAL A 99 -11.16 5.68 -17.66
N VAL A 100 -10.32 5.34 -16.66
CA VAL A 100 -9.97 6.24 -15.56
C VAL A 100 -9.34 7.52 -16.09
N ALA A 101 -8.35 7.41 -16.98
CA ALA A 101 -7.69 8.57 -17.59
C ALA A 101 -8.64 9.44 -18.43
N ALA A 102 -9.66 8.84 -19.05
CA ALA A 102 -10.62 9.57 -19.88
C ALA A 102 -11.73 10.28 -19.08
N LEU A 103 -12.14 9.72 -17.93
CA LEU A 103 -13.32 10.19 -17.18
C LEU A 103 -13.00 10.84 -15.83
N ASP A 104 -11.80 10.67 -15.30
CA ASP A 104 -11.26 11.33 -14.09
C ASP A 104 -12.27 11.41 -12.93
N GLN A 105 -12.89 10.26 -12.60
CA GLN A 105 -13.94 10.18 -11.59
C GLN A 105 -13.38 10.35 -10.17
N ASN A 106 -14.14 11.03 -9.32
CA ASN A 106 -13.82 11.21 -7.90
C ASN A 106 -14.62 10.22 -7.05
N VAL A 107 -13.93 9.43 -6.23
CA VAL A 107 -14.52 8.38 -5.35
C VAL A 107 -14.69 8.82 -3.88
N GLN A 108 -14.49 10.10 -3.57
CA GLN A 108 -14.46 10.56 -2.16
C GLN A 108 -15.83 10.83 -1.55
N VAL A 109 -16.88 10.91 -2.38
CA VAL A 109 -18.25 11.18 -1.93
C VAL A 109 -19.21 10.23 -2.65
N HIS A 110 -20.05 9.53 -1.88
CA HIS A 110 -21.08 8.67 -2.43
C HIS A 110 -22.26 9.50 -2.96
N LEU A 111 -22.47 9.46 -4.29
CA LEU A 111 -23.51 10.19 -5.01
C LEU A 111 -24.32 9.22 -5.90
N PRO A 112 -25.24 8.43 -5.29
CA PRO A 112 -25.87 7.28 -5.95
C PRO A 112 -26.71 7.65 -7.19
N ASP A 113 -27.25 8.87 -7.23
CA ASP A 113 -28.03 9.37 -8.38
C ASP A 113 -27.16 9.99 -9.49
N GLN A 114 -25.83 10.07 -9.31
CA GLN A 114 -24.93 10.80 -10.22
C GLN A 114 -23.80 9.95 -10.79
N THR A 115 -23.25 9.00 -10.01
CA THR A 115 -22.13 8.17 -10.46
C THR A 115 -22.08 6.82 -9.76
N ILE A 116 -21.67 5.78 -10.50
CA ILE A 116 -21.45 4.43 -9.99
C ILE A 116 -20.05 4.25 -9.39
N ALA A 117 -19.15 5.26 -9.50
CA ALA A 117 -17.73 5.10 -9.19
C ALA A 117 -17.47 4.57 -7.76
N THR A 118 -18.19 5.10 -6.77
CA THR A 118 -18.08 4.62 -5.37
C THR A 118 -18.65 3.22 -5.15
N ASP A 119 -19.68 2.82 -5.91
CA ASP A 119 -20.25 1.47 -5.83
C ASP A 119 -19.32 0.44 -6.48
N VAL A 120 -18.63 0.81 -7.57
CA VAL A 120 -17.59 -0.03 -8.17
C VAL A 120 -16.43 -0.25 -7.21
N GLU A 121 -15.96 0.79 -6.51
CA GLU A 121 -14.94 0.65 -5.47
C GLU A 121 -15.42 -0.29 -4.34
N ALA A 122 -16.63 -0.07 -3.82
CA ALA A 122 -17.20 -0.91 -2.76
C ALA A 122 -17.30 -2.39 -3.19
N ALA A 123 -17.82 -2.65 -4.39
CA ALA A 123 -17.93 -4.00 -4.93
C ALA A 123 -16.56 -4.68 -5.13
N ALA A 124 -15.55 -3.94 -5.61
CA ALA A 124 -14.19 -4.46 -5.73
C ALA A 124 -13.58 -4.82 -4.36
N LEU A 125 -13.82 -3.99 -3.34
CA LEU A 125 -13.37 -4.27 -1.97
C LEU A 125 -14.13 -5.46 -1.34
N ASP A 126 -15.42 -5.66 -1.66
CA ASP A 126 -16.17 -6.87 -1.31
C ASP A 126 -15.54 -8.12 -1.90
N LEU A 127 -15.21 -8.09 -3.20
CA LEU A 127 -14.53 -9.21 -3.86
C LEU A 127 -13.17 -9.53 -3.22
N LEU A 128 -12.41 -8.51 -2.78
CA LEU A 128 -11.15 -8.74 -2.07
C LEU A 128 -11.36 -9.38 -0.69
N VAL A 129 -12.36 -8.93 0.07
CA VAL A 129 -12.73 -9.53 1.36
C VAL A 129 -13.12 -11.01 1.18
N ASP A 130 -13.91 -11.31 0.16
CA ASP A 130 -14.32 -12.67 -0.17
C ASP A 130 -13.15 -13.53 -0.65
N LEU A 131 -12.29 -13.01 -1.54
CA LEU A 131 -11.09 -13.70 -2.04
C LEU A 131 -10.15 -14.10 -0.90
N LEU A 132 -10.02 -13.24 0.11
CA LEU A 132 -9.15 -13.47 1.27
C LEU A 132 -9.83 -14.29 2.37
N GLY A 133 -11.08 -14.72 2.17
CA GLY A 133 -11.84 -15.51 3.14
C GLY A 133 -12.17 -14.76 4.43
N LEU A 134 -12.08 -13.43 4.43
CA LEU A 134 -12.23 -12.58 5.62
C LEU A 134 -13.70 -12.47 6.09
N SER A 135 -14.67 -12.84 5.25
CA SER A 135 -16.10 -12.84 5.58
C SER A 135 -16.81 -14.10 5.09
N HIS A 136 -16.06 -15.20 4.96
CA HIS A 136 -16.57 -16.44 4.44
C HIS A 136 -17.27 -17.26 5.54
N PRO A 137 -18.46 -17.87 5.29
CA PRO A 137 -19.16 -18.68 6.29
C PRO A 137 -18.34 -19.84 6.86
N GLN A 138 -17.40 -20.38 6.08
CA GLN A 138 -16.51 -21.47 6.52
C GLN A 138 -15.36 -20.99 7.42
N THR A 139 -15.07 -19.68 7.44
CA THR A 139 -14.07 -19.07 8.35
C THR A 139 -14.70 -18.53 9.63
N GLY A 140 -16.00 -18.78 9.87
CA GLY A 140 -16.72 -18.34 11.07
C GLY A 140 -16.95 -16.83 11.17
N ALA A 141 -16.35 -16.04 10.27
CA ALA A 141 -16.47 -14.59 10.24
C ALA A 141 -17.86 -14.16 9.75
N PRO A 142 -18.61 -13.34 10.53
CA PRO A 142 -19.88 -12.80 10.06
C PRO A 142 -19.67 -11.96 8.79
N ARG A 143 -20.58 -12.06 7.81
CA ARG A 143 -20.59 -11.14 6.67
C ARG A 143 -20.74 -9.70 7.17
N GLY A 144 -19.99 -8.78 6.57
CA GLY A 144 -20.09 -7.35 6.87
C GLY A 144 -19.35 -6.89 8.12
N ILE A 145 -18.41 -7.67 8.68
CA ILE A 145 -17.54 -7.17 9.78
C ILE A 145 -16.50 -6.16 9.30
N PHE A 146 -16.07 -6.26 8.03
CA PHE A 146 -15.16 -5.33 7.40
C PHE A 146 -15.95 -4.21 6.73
N THR A 147 -16.54 -3.30 7.50
CA THR A 147 -17.30 -2.16 6.93
C THR A 147 -16.39 -1.01 6.50
N GLY A 148 -15.32 -0.75 7.24
CA GLY A 148 -14.33 0.29 6.94
C GLY A 148 -13.21 -0.25 6.04
N ARG A 149 -13.26 0.09 4.75
CA ARG A 149 -12.33 -0.37 3.72
C ARG A 149 -12.25 0.67 2.61
N THR A 150 -11.09 0.77 1.97
CA THR A 150 -10.80 1.79 0.96
C THR A 150 -9.57 1.36 0.15
N PHE A 151 -9.48 1.81 -1.10
CA PHE A 151 -8.23 1.71 -1.85
C PHE A 151 -7.26 2.81 -1.40
N THR A 152 -5.98 2.46 -1.33
CA THR A 152 -4.90 3.43 -1.17
C THR A 152 -4.00 3.39 -2.40
N THR A 153 -3.07 4.34 -2.51
CA THR A 153 -2.10 4.38 -3.61
C THR A 153 -1.13 3.20 -3.64
N GLY A 154 -1.13 2.35 -2.61
CA GLY A 154 -0.35 1.12 -2.56
C GLY A 154 0.02 0.71 -1.13
N ALA A 155 0.81 -0.35 -0.98
CA ALA A 155 1.13 -0.94 0.32
C ALA A 155 1.73 0.04 1.35
N THR A 156 2.46 1.07 0.90
CA THR A 156 2.97 2.11 1.81
C THR A 156 1.84 2.98 2.37
N GLY A 157 0.89 3.41 1.52
CA GLY A 157 -0.30 4.13 1.95
C GLY A 157 -1.16 3.31 2.89
N SER A 158 -1.35 2.02 2.59
CA SER A 158 -2.07 1.10 3.47
C SER A 158 -1.38 0.87 4.81
N ASN A 159 -0.03 0.82 4.85
CA ASN A 159 0.71 0.75 6.11
C ASN A 159 0.54 2.02 6.96
N ILE A 160 0.51 3.21 6.33
CA ILE A 160 0.23 4.48 7.03
C ILE A 160 -1.17 4.46 7.62
N LEU A 161 -2.19 4.13 6.82
CA LEU A 161 -3.57 4.08 7.27
C LEU A 161 -3.77 3.01 8.35
N GLY A 162 -3.19 1.82 8.15
CA GLY A 162 -3.24 0.73 9.12
C GLY A 162 -2.64 1.07 10.46
N LEU A 163 -1.46 1.70 10.49
CA LEU A 163 -0.85 2.17 11.74
C LEU A 163 -1.61 3.35 12.36
N ALA A 164 -2.24 4.21 11.55
CA ALA A 164 -3.10 5.26 12.08
C ALA A 164 -4.32 4.65 12.80
N CYS A 165 -5.01 3.69 12.18
CA CYS A 165 -6.11 2.94 12.81
C CYS A 165 -5.64 2.18 14.05
N ALA A 166 -4.48 1.54 13.99
CA ALA A 166 -3.90 0.82 15.12
C ALA A 166 -3.62 1.76 16.30
N ARG A 167 -3.06 2.95 16.05
CA ARG A 167 -2.84 4.01 17.04
C ARG A 167 -4.15 4.45 17.69
N GLU A 168 -5.19 4.71 16.90
CA GLU A 168 -6.53 5.03 17.45
C GLU A 168 -7.03 3.90 18.35
N HIS A 169 -6.94 2.65 17.87
CA HIS A 169 -7.45 1.50 18.58
C HIS A 169 -6.77 1.29 19.93
N VAL A 170 -5.44 1.23 19.96
CA VAL A 170 -4.71 0.90 21.19
C VAL A 170 -4.86 1.98 22.26
N LEU A 171 -5.05 3.25 21.86
CA LEU A 171 -5.36 4.34 22.79
C LEU A 171 -6.82 4.30 23.24
N ALA A 172 -7.77 4.05 22.34
CA ALA A 172 -9.19 3.92 22.68
C ALA A 172 -9.46 2.78 23.66
N ARG A 173 -8.64 1.72 23.66
CA ARG A 173 -8.73 0.61 24.63
C ARG A 173 -8.34 0.99 26.06
N ARG A 174 -7.69 2.15 26.26
CA ARG A 174 -7.22 2.63 27.57
C ARG A 174 -8.10 3.73 28.18
N VAL A 175 -9.15 4.15 27.48
CA VAL A 175 -10.07 5.21 27.91
C VAL A 175 -11.52 4.72 27.87
N PRO A 176 -12.45 5.35 28.60
CA PRO A 176 -13.87 5.02 28.52
C PRO A 176 -14.42 5.17 27.08
N PRO A 177 -15.37 4.31 26.66
CA PRO A 177 -16.05 4.46 25.38
C PRO A 177 -16.67 5.86 25.22
N GLY A 178 -16.53 6.46 24.04
CA GLY A 178 -17.01 7.83 23.76
C GLY A 178 -16.03 8.94 24.13
N SER A 179 -14.85 8.61 24.68
CA SER A 179 -13.78 9.60 24.89
C SER A 179 -13.28 10.18 23.56
N PRO A 180 -12.80 11.44 23.54
CA PRO A 180 -12.23 12.05 22.34
C PRO A 180 -11.09 11.20 21.75
N SER A 181 -11.06 11.09 20.42
CA SER A 181 -10.08 10.28 19.67
C SER A 181 -8.74 11.01 19.50
N VAL A 182 -7.75 10.33 18.90
CA VAL A 182 -6.50 11.00 18.54
C VAL A 182 -6.73 12.06 17.45
N GLY A 183 -7.73 11.85 16.58
CA GLY A 183 -8.15 12.84 15.59
C GLY A 183 -8.63 14.16 16.21
N GLU A 184 -9.18 14.12 17.42
CA GLU A 184 -9.67 15.30 18.15
C GLU A 184 -8.58 15.93 19.04
N LEU A 185 -7.89 15.11 19.83
CA LEU A 185 -6.92 15.60 20.84
C LEU A 185 -5.50 15.79 20.31
N GLY A 186 -5.19 15.24 19.14
CA GLY A 186 -3.82 14.97 18.73
C GLY A 186 -3.16 13.84 19.56
N ILE A 187 -2.04 13.31 19.06
CA ILE A 187 -1.38 12.13 19.65
C ILE A 187 -0.94 12.34 21.10
N LEU A 188 -0.36 13.50 21.42
CA LEU A 188 0.12 13.79 22.77
C LEU A 188 -1.04 13.85 23.77
N GLY A 189 -2.10 14.59 23.42
CA GLY A 189 -3.29 14.71 24.28
C GLY A 189 -3.98 13.37 24.51
N ALA A 190 -4.14 12.57 23.45
CA ALA A 190 -4.72 11.23 23.55
C ALA A 190 -3.87 10.27 24.39
N CYS A 191 -2.53 10.32 24.26
CA CYS A 191 -1.63 9.51 25.08
C CYS A 191 -1.73 9.89 26.57
N VAL A 192 -1.75 11.19 26.89
CA VAL A 192 -1.96 11.67 28.27
C VAL A 192 -3.30 11.18 28.83
N ALA A 193 -4.39 11.33 28.08
CA ALA A 193 -5.71 10.87 28.50
C ALA A 193 -5.77 9.35 28.72
N ALA A 194 -5.04 8.58 27.92
CA ALA A 194 -4.94 7.12 28.00
C ALA A 194 -3.93 6.60 29.03
N GLY A 195 -3.16 7.48 29.69
CA GLY A 195 -2.04 7.07 30.53
C GLY A 195 -0.96 6.28 29.78
N VAL A 196 -0.79 6.57 28.48
CA VAL A 196 0.15 5.91 27.59
C VAL A 196 1.39 6.79 27.41
N THR A 197 2.56 6.22 27.63
CA THR A 197 3.86 6.89 27.50
C THR A 197 4.62 6.45 26.26
N GLU A 198 4.32 5.26 25.72
CA GLU A 198 4.90 4.73 24.49
C GLU A 198 3.86 3.90 23.72
N ILE A 199 3.86 4.02 22.39
CA ILE A 199 3.19 3.07 21.51
C ILE A 199 4.29 2.37 20.71
N GLN A 200 4.40 1.05 20.88
CA GLN A 200 5.39 0.23 20.18
C GLN A 200 4.76 -0.61 19.06
N VAL A 201 5.56 -0.96 18.07
CA VAL A 201 5.19 -1.85 16.97
C VAL A 201 6.13 -3.05 16.96
N LEU A 202 5.62 -4.23 17.31
CA LEU A 202 6.39 -5.49 17.32
C LEU A 202 6.27 -6.16 15.95
N THR A 203 7.39 -6.55 15.35
CA THR A 203 7.41 -7.16 14.00
C THR A 203 8.64 -8.04 13.78
N SER A 204 8.71 -8.77 12.67
CA SER A 204 9.90 -9.52 12.23
C SER A 204 10.15 -9.24 10.74
N MET A 205 11.32 -8.68 10.43
CA MET A 205 11.74 -8.35 9.06
C MET A 205 10.67 -7.58 8.25
N GLY A 206 9.90 -6.71 8.93
CA GLY A 206 8.86 -5.91 8.31
C GLY A 206 9.40 -5.00 7.20
N HIS A 207 8.59 -4.77 6.16
CA HIS A 207 8.99 -3.93 5.04
C HIS A 207 9.38 -2.51 5.49
N SER A 208 10.31 -1.88 4.78
CA SER A 208 10.82 -0.55 5.13
C SER A 208 9.73 0.53 5.25
N SER A 209 8.58 0.33 4.58
CA SER A 209 7.41 1.22 4.70
C SER A 209 6.78 1.20 6.08
N LEU A 210 6.87 0.12 6.86
CA LEU A 210 6.30 0.05 8.19
C LEU A 210 6.97 1.06 9.14
N SER A 211 8.30 1.12 9.14
CA SER A 211 9.05 2.11 9.92
C SER A 211 8.82 3.54 9.42
N LYS A 212 8.67 3.75 8.10
CA LYS A 212 8.27 5.05 7.53
C LYS A 212 6.86 5.45 7.98
N ALA A 213 5.90 4.52 7.97
CA ALA A 213 4.53 4.74 8.43
C ALA A 213 4.50 5.11 9.92
N ALA A 214 5.25 4.40 10.77
CA ALA A 214 5.40 4.74 12.19
C ALA A 214 5.95 6.16 12.39
N SER A 215 6.90 6.59 11.55
CA SER A 215 7.41 7.97 11.55
C SER A 215 6.35 9.00 11.16
N ILE A 216 5.51 8.70 10.15
CA ILE A 216 4.49 9.62 9.63
C ILE A 216 3.34 9.78 10.63
N VAL A 217 2.88 8.69 11.26
CA VAL A 217 1.73 8.73 12.18
C VAL A 217 2.10 9.18 13.61
N GLY A 218 3.37 9.56 13.83
CA GLY A 218 3.84 10.19 15.07
C GLY A 218 4.43 9.25 16.12
N LEU A 219 4.63 7.97 15.82
CA LEU A 219 5.24 6.99 16.76
C LEU A 219 6.77 7.03 16.71
N GLY A 220 7.34 7.44 15.56
CA GLY A 220 8.77 7.44 15.32
C GLY A 220 9.31 6.06 14.95
N ARG A 221 10.45 6.03 14.25
CA ARG A 221 11.05 4.77 13.75
C ARG A 221 11.50 3.83 14.88
N ALA A 222 11.93 4.41 16.00
CA ALA A 222 12.40 3.66 17.17
C ALA A 222 11.30 2.88 17.90
N SER A 223 10.02 3.18 17.63
CA SER A 223 8.88 2.40 18.14
C SER A 223 8.79 1.00 17.52
N VAL A 224 9.39 0.78 16.35
CA VAL A 224 9.37 -0.50 15.66
C VAL A 224 10.46 -1.41 16.22
N LYS A 225 10.05 -2.48 16.91
CA LYS A 225 10.94 -3.45 17.57
C LYS A 225 10.92 -4.78 16.82
N GLN A 226 12.10 -5.33 16.58
CA GLN A 226 12.27 -6.61 15.89
C GLN A 226 12.17 -7.78 16.89
N MET A 227 11.29 -8.73 16.59
CA MET A 227 11.00 -9.94 17.36
C MET A 227 11.20 -11.17 16.46
N ALA A 228 12.37 -11.29 15.84
CA ALA A 228 12.70 -12.42 14.97
C ALA A 228 12.84 -13.72 15.77
N LYS A 229 12.37 -14.85 15.21
CA LYS A 229 12.48 -16.18 15.83
C LYS A 229 13.93 -16.61 16.05
N SER A 230 14.80 -16.33 15.07
CA SER A 230 16.24 -16.53 15.20
C SER A 230 17.00 -15.76 14.11
N PRO A 231 18.32 -15.59 14.22
CA PRO A 231 19.15 -15.01 13.16
C PRO A 231 19.05 -15.75 11.81
N GLU A 232 18.79 -17.07 11.84
CA GLU A 232 18.66 -17.92 10.64
C GLU A 232 17.26 -17.86 10.03
N ARG A 233 16.25 -17.47 10.81
CA ARG A 233 14.85 -17.30 10.36
C ARG A 233 14.33 -15.90 10.74
N PRO A 234 14.96 -14.83 10.25
CA PRO A 234 14.64 -13.46 10.66
C PRO A 234 13.25 -12.99 10.21
N TRP A 235 12.67 -13.63 9.18
CA TRP A 235 11.31 -13.34 8.72
C TRP A 235 10.23 -13.87 9.66
N LEU A 236 10.49 -14.97 10.38
CA LEU A 236 9.53 -15.56 11.31
C LEU A 236 9.43 -14.73 12.57
N LEU A 237 8.20 -14.44 12.98
CA LEU A 237 7.91 -13.73 14.22
C LEU A 237 8.03 -14.70 15.40
N ASP A 238 8.80 -14.32 16.42
CA ASP A 238 8.83 -15.06 17.68
C ASP A 238 7.60 -14.72 18.52
N VAL A 239 6.53 -15.49 18.36
CA VAL A 239 5.29 -15.33 19.15
C VAL A 239 5.58 -15.41 20.66
N ASP A 240 6.55 -16.22 21.09
CA ASP A 240 6.90 -16.33 22.51
C ASP A 240 7.62 -15.06 23.00
N ALA A 241 8.41 -14.39 22.15
CA ALA A 241 8.99 -13.10 22.48
C ALA A 241 7.95 -11.99 22.51
N VAL A 242 6.98 -12.01 21.59
CA VAL A 242 5.84 -11.10 21.59
C VAL A 242 5.05 -11.24 22.89
N GLU A 243 4.73 -12.47 23.31
CA GLU A 243 4.06 -12.73 24.58
C GLU A 243 4.86 -12.21 25.78
N ARG A 244 6.17 -12.52 25.86
CA ARG A 244 7.04 -12.01 26.92
C ARG A 244 7.07 -10.48 26.98
N GLU A 245 7.14 -9.81 25.83
CA GLU A 245 7.14 -8.35 25.77
C GLU A 245 5.78 -7.79 26.22
N LEU A 246 4.66 -8.37 25.78
CA LEU A 246 3.33 -7.93 26.21
C LEU A 246 3.15 -8.07 27.72
N VAL A 247 3.56 -9.19 28.30
CA VAL A 247 3.52 -9.45 29.75
C VAL A 247 4.40 -8.44 30.50
N ALA A 248 5.64 -8.22 30.03
CA ALA A 248 6.57 -7.30 30.69
C ALA A 248 6.12 -5.83 30.65
N ARG A 249 5.30 -5.47 29.66
CA ARG A 249 4.79 -4.11 29.47
C ARG A 249 3.40 -3.89 30.05
N ASP A 250 2.72 -4.93 30.49
CA ASP A 250 1.38 -4.80 31.04
C ASP A 250 1.38 -3.85 32.26
N GLY A 251 0.42 -2.92 32.29
CA GLY A 251 0.34 -1.87 33.31
C GLY A 251 1.44 -0.79 33.29
N THR A 252 2.44 -0.85 32.41
CA THR A 252 3.58 0.09 32.41
C THR A 252 3.37 1.39 31.60
N GLY A 253 2.16 1.59 31.05
CA GLY A 253 1.87 2.72 30.16
C GLY A 253 2.31 2.51 28.70
N VAL A 254 2.80 1.32 28.33
CA VAL A 254 3.12 0.99 26.94
C VAL A 254 1.91 0.34 26.26
N ALA A 255 1.56 0.82 25.07
CA ALA A 255 0.54 0.25 24.20
C ALA A 255 1.19 -0.43 22.98
N THR A 256 0.64 -1.56 22.53
CA THR A 256 1.33 -2.42 21.57
C THR A 256 0.52 -2.64 20.30
N ILE A 257 1.20 -2.50 19.17
CA ILE A 257 0.74 -2.91 17.84
C ILE A 257 1.63 -4.08 17.41
N ILE A 258 1.03 -5.13 16.86
CA ILE A 258 1.74 -6.29 16.32
C ILE A 258 1.61 -6.22 14.80
N ALA A 259 2.72 -6.09 14.09
CA ALA A 259 2.75 -6.06 12.63
C ALA A 259 3.34 -7.37 12.09
N VAL A 260 2.52 -8.12 11.35
CA VAL A 260 2.86 -9.44 10.79
C VAL A 260 3.00 -9.32 9.27
N SER A 261 4.18 -9.66 8.74
CA SER A 261 4.39 -9.68 7.29
C SER A 261 3.86 -10.96 6.66
N ALA A 262 3.03 -10.82 5.63
CA ALA A 262 2.51 -11.90 4.80
C ALA A 262 3.15 -11.81 3.41
N GLY A 263 4.34 -12.42 3.28
CA GLY A 263 5.15 -12.35 2.06
C GLY A 263 6.21 -11.26 2.13
N GLU A 264 7.28 -11.51 2.88
CA GLU A 264 8.41 -10.58 2.96
C GLU A 264 9.06 -10.36 1.58
N VAL A 265 9.52 -9.13 1.31
CA VAL A 265 9.84 -8.68 -0.05
C VAL A 265 10.91 -9.54 -0.73
N ASN A 266 11.96 -9.93 0.00
CA ASN A 266 13.09 -10.70 -0.53
C ASN A 266 12.79 -12.20 -0.60
N THR A 267 12.24 -12.76 0.48
CA THR A 267 12.05 -14.21 0.66
C THR A 267 10.70 -14.71 0.15
N GLY A 268 9.67 -13.86 0.13
CA GLY A 268 8.28 -14.24 -0.14
C GLY A 268 7.63 -15.05 0.99
N LEU A 269 8.31 -15.23 2.12
CA LEU A 269 7.85 -16.07 3.22
C LEU A 269 6.91 -15.28 4.15
N PHE A 270 6.04 -16.04 4.82
CA PHE A 270 5.12 -15.51 5.82
C PHE A 270 5.81 -15.47 7.18
N ALA A 271 5.52 -14.44 7.97
CA ALA A 271 6.09 -14.26 9.31
C ALA A 271 5.43 -15.17 10.37
N ALA A 272 4.23 -15.68 10.11
CA ALA A 272 3.45 -16.48 11.04
C ALA A 272 2.57 -17.51 10.28
N GLY A 273 2.41 -18.71 10.85
CA GLY A 273 1.44 -19.70 10.40
C GLY A 273 0.05 -19.48 11.02
N LYS A 274 -0.90 -20.40 10.76
CA LYS A 274 -2.26 -20.33 11.31
C LYS A 274 -2.28 -20.34 12.86
N GLU A 275 -1.59 -21.31 13.47
CA GLU A 275 -1.53 -21.45 14.93
C GLU A 275 -0.88 -20.22 15.59
N ASP A 276 0.17 -19.67 14.97
CA ASP A 276 0.81 -18.43 15.41
C ASP A 276 -0.19 -17.26 15.38
N MET A 277 -0.96 -17.12 14.29
CA MET A 277 -1.97 -16.06 14.17
C MET A 277 -3.10 -16.19 15.19
N GLU A 278 -3.54 -17.42 15.50
CA GLU A 278 -4.52 -17.68 16.56
C GLU A 278 -3.97 -17.28 17.93
N ARG A 279 -2.71 -17.62 18.24
CA ARG A 279 -2.04 -17.19 19.47
C ARG A 279 -1.90 -15.67 19.54
N LEU A 280 -1.45 -15.02 18.45
CA LEU A 280 -1.32 -13.57 18.39
C LEU A 280 -2.68 -12.88 18.58
N ARG A 281 -3.76 -13.43 18.03
CA ARG A 281 -5.12 -12.91 18.23
C ARG A 281 -5.53 -12.99 19.70
N ALA A 282 -5.31 -14.13 20.35
CA ALA A 282 -5.61 -14.30 21.77
C ALA A 282 -4.82 -13.30 22.63
N LEU A 283 -3.53 -13.12 22.36
CA LEU A 283 -2.68 -12.12 23.03
C LEU A 283 -3.19 -10.70 22.78
N ALA A 284 -3.54 -10.37 21.54
CA ALA A 284 -4.01 -9.04 21.19
C ALA A 284 -5.36 -8.72 21.85
N ASP A 285 -6.25 -9.70 22.00
CA ASP A 285 -7.52 -9.52 22.73
C ASP A 285 -7.26 -9.31 24.24
N LEU A 286 -6.36 -10.09 24.82
CA LEU A 286 -6.00 -10.03 26.24
C LEU A 286 -5.37 -8.68 26.61
N TYR A 287 -4.40 -8.22 25.83
CA TYR A 287 -3.62 -7.00 26.13
C TYR A 287 -4.15 -5.74 25.40
N GLY A 288 -5.28 -5.84 24.69
CA GLY A 288 -5.85 -4.73 23.92
C GLY A 288 -4.94 -4.22 22.81
N SER A 289 -4.14 -5.12 22.21
CA SER A 289 -3.23 -4.80 21.10
C SER A 289 -3.95 -4.89 19.75
N TRP A 290 -3.35 -4.26 18.74
CA TRP A 290 -3.79 -4.34 17.35
C TRP A 290 -2.93 -5.32 16.54
N ILE A 291 -3.54 -6.05 15.59
CA ILE A 291 -2.79 -6.86 14.62
C ILE A 291 -2.90 -6.22 13.23
N HIS A 292 -1.78 -5.77 12.71
CA HIS A 292 -1.64 -5.27 11.35
C HIS A 292 -1.00 -6.34 10.46
N VAL A 293 -1.64 -6.72 9.36
CA VAL A 293 -1.10 -7.73 8.43
C VAL A 293 -0.61 -7.02 7.16
N ASP A 294 0.72 -6.95 6.99
CA ASP A 294 1.32 -6.39 5.79
C ASP A 294 1.38 -7.46 4.69
N GLY A 295 0.36 -7.47 3.83
CA GLY A 295 0.22 -8.39 2.71
C GLY A 295 1.05 -8.08 1.47
N GLY A 296 1.84 -6.99 1.47
CA GLY A 296 2.30 -6.27 0.27
C GLY A 296 2.69 -7.10 -0.98
N LYS A 297 3.33 -8.26 -0.82
CA LYS A 297 3.75 -9.14 -1.94
C LYS A 297 2.74 -10.24 -2.31
N SER A 298 1.95 -10.73 -1.36
CA SER A 298 1.12 -11.94 -1.51
C SER A 298 -0.39 -11.69 -1.51
N SER A 299 -0.82 -10.47 -1.16
CA SER A 299 -2.22 -10.08 -0.99
C SER A 299 -2.37 -8.55 -1.02
N PRO A 300 -3.55 -7.96 -1.33
CA PRO A 300 -3.83 -6.59 -0.90
C PRO A 300 -3.54 -6.46 0.61
N VAL A 301 -3.00 -5.32 1.05
CA VAL A 301 -2.68 -5.07 2.47
C VAL A 301 -3.97 -5.04 3.29
N ILE A 302 -4.01 -5.80 4.39
CA ILE A 302 -5.21 -5.97 5.22
C ILE A 302 -4.96 -5.38 6.61
N CYS A 303 -5.73 -4.36 6.96
CA CYS A 303 -5.81 -3.84 8.33
C CYS A 303 -6.88 -4.62 9.10
N VAL A 304 -6.50 -5.56 9.99
CA VAL A 304 -7.49 -6.39 10.73
C VAL A 304 -7.73 -5.82 12.13
N ALA A 305 -8.89 -5.17 12.30
CA ALA A 305 -9.31 -4.58 13.57
C ALA A 305 -10.11 -5.51 14.49
N LYS A 306 -10.69 -6.61 13.98
CA LYS A 306 -11.68 -7.38 14.77
C LYS A 306 -11.95 -8.78 14.23
N LYS A 307 -12.10 -9.72 15.17
CA LYS A 307 -12.56 -11.13 15.11
C LYS A 307 -12.16 -11.95 13.87
N TRP A 308 -11.12 -12.75 14.04
CA TRP A 308 -11.12 -14.12 13.51
C TRP A 308 -11.73 -14.99 14.61
N THR A 309 -12.83 -15.69 14.33
CA THR A 309 -13.42 -16.70 15.22
C THR A 309 -13.50 -18.00 14.47
#